data_AF-A0A3B8Z4A5-F1
#
_entry.id   AF-A0A3B8Z4A5-F1
#
_cell.length_a   1.000
_cell.length_b   1.000
_cell.length_c   1.000
_cell.angle_alpha   90.00
_cell.angle_beta   90.00
_cell.angle_gamma   90.00
#
_symmetry.space_group_name_H-M   'P 1'
#
loop_
_entity.id
_entity.type
_entity.pdbx_description
1 polymer ?
#
loop_
_entity_poly.entity_id
_entity_poly.type
_entity_poly.pdbx_seq_one_letter_code
_entity_poly.pdbx_strand_id
1 'polypeptide(L)'
;MDRLDNDGIRLPIKIDSTSNGEYEPIPITTRNEQGNKLALDWATKSSRRLGKSRRKFLISSCGAASSLLALNHANAYHNRRGGFFDVREESALDNHSANA
;
A
#
# COMPACT_ATOMS: atom_id res chain seq x y z
N MET A 1 18.54 -9.70 7.29
CA MET A 1 17.06 -9.61 7.11
C MET A 1 16.58 -10.85 6.40
N ASP A 2 15.47 -11.45 6.86
CA ASP A 2 14.79 -12.49 6.10
C ASP A 2 14.32 -11.90 4.76
N ARG A 3 14.59 -12.63 3.67
CA ARG A 3 14.16 -12.25 2.32
C ARG A 3 12.64 -12.27 2.22
N LEU A 4 11.98 -13.12 3.03
CA LEU A 4 10.55 -13.29 3.05
C LEU A 4 9.91 -12.43 4.16
N ASP A 5 8.90 -11.65 3.79
CA ASP A 5 8.10 -10.85 4.75
C ASP A 5 7.06 -11.73 5.47
N ASN A 6 7.52 -12.61 6.37
CA ASN A 6 6.65 -13.59 7.02
C ASN A 6 5.53 -12.94 7.83
N ASP A 7 5.81 -11.78 8.44
CA ASP A 7 4.87 -11.05 9.30
C ASP A 7 3.93 -10.11 8.52
N GLY A 8 4.13 -9.94 7.21
CA GLY A 8 3.32 -9.03 6.41
C GLY A 8 3.50 -7.57 6.84
N ILE A 9 4.74 -7.14 7.09
CA ILE A 9 5.07 -5.76 7.48
C ILE A 9 5.52 -4.91 6.28
N ARG A 10 5.76 -5.52 5.12
CA ARG A 10 6.16 -4.84 3.89
C ARG A 10 4.95 -4.66 2.98
N LEU A 11 4.75 -3.44 2.49
CA LEU A 11 3.72 -3.15 1.49
C LEU A 11 4.09 -3.79 0.14
N PRO A 12 3.11 -4.27 -0.65
CA PRO A 12 3.35 -4.81 -1.98
C PRO A 12 3.83 -3.73 -2.98
N ILE A 13 3.54 -2.45 -2.70
CA ILE A 13 3.97 -1.31 -3.49
C ILE A 13 4.85 -0.44 -2.60
N LYS A 14 6.14 -0.38 -2.94
CA LYS A 14 7.18 0.29 -2.18
C LYS A 14 7.21 1.78 -2.54
N ILE A 15 6.90 2.64 -1.57
CA ILE A 15 7.14 4.08 -1.65
C ILE A 15 8.15 4.45 -0.56
N ASP A 16 9.42 4.55 -0.93
CA ASP A 16 10.49 4.85 0.01
C ASP A 16 11.64 5.61 -0.66
N SER A 17 12.61 6.01 0.14
CA SER A 17 13.86 6.56 -0.33
C SER A 17 14.71 5.43 -0.88
N THR A 18 15.19 5.56 -2.11
CA THR A 18 16.07 4.55 -2.74
C THR A 18 17.47 5.13 -2.90
N SER A 19 18.49 4.36 -2.50
CA SER A 19 19.90 4.69 -2.73
C SER A 19 20.42 4.02 -4.00
N ASN A 20 21.26 4.71 -4.75
CA ASN A 20 22.12 4.11 -5.77
C ASN A 20 23.50 3.68 -5.20
N GLY A 21 23.77 3.94 -3.92
CA GLY A 21 25.06 3.66 -3.25
C GLY A 21 26.11 4.77 -3.38
N GLU A 22 25.84 5.82 -4.16
CA GLU A 22 26.77 6.93 -4.39
C GLU A 22 26.40 8.16 -3.56
N TYR A 23 25.11 8.33 -3.25
CA TYR A 23 24.57 9.48 -2.52
C TYR A 23 23.64 9.05 -1.38
N GLU A 24 23.55 9.92 -0.37
CA GLU A 24 22.57 9.78 0.71
C GLU A 24 21.15 9.81 0.12
N PRO A 25 20.29 8.83 0.46
CA PRO A 25 18.92 8.80 -0.04
C PRO A 25 18.12 10.02 0.40
N ILE A 26 17.43 10.65 -0.55
CA ILE A 26 16.51 11.75 -0.24
C ILE A 26 15.33 11.19 0.57
N PRO A 27 15.02 11.74 1.75
CA PRO A 27 13.87 11.32 2.53
C PRO A 27 12.57 11.45 1.74
N ILE A 28 11.62 10.54 1.97
CA ILE A 28 10.29 10.66 1.37
C ILE A 28 9.49 11.78 2.03
N THR A 29 8.56 12.35 1.26
CA THR A 29 7.66 13.40 1.77
C THR A 29 6.72 12.88 2.86
N THR A 30 6.30 13.74 3.80
CA THR A 30 5.33 13.40 4.85
C THR A 30 4.02 12.80 4.31
N ARG A 31 3.58 13.25 3.12
CA ARG A 31 2.41 12.66 2.41
C ARG A 31 2.63 11.18 2.09
N ASN A 32 3.81 10.82 1.61
CA ASN A 32 4.15 9.42 1.30
C ASN A 32 4.27 8.58 2.57
N GLU A 33 4.85 9.12 3.64
CA GLU A 33 4.90 8.43 4.95
C GLU A 33 3.49 8.13 5.47
N GLN A 34 2.58 9.11 5.39
CA GLN A 34 1.18 8.92 5.75
C GLN A 34 0.48 7.90 4.85
N GLY A 35 0.76 7.92 3.54
CA GLY A 35 0.26 6.92 2.60
C GLY A 35 0.69 5.49 2.98
N ASN A 36 1.97 5.30 3.32
CA ASN A 36 2.48 4.01 3.78
C ASN A 36 1.80 3.55 5.08
N LYS A 37 1.63 4.47 6.04
CA LYS A 37 0.93 4.17 7.30
C LYS A 37 -0.53 3.76 7.04
N LEU A 38 -1.26 4.52 6.22
CA LEU A 38 -2.63 4.21 5.85
C LEU A 38 -2.74 2.86 5.15
N ALA A 39 -1.83 2.55 4.23
CA ALA A 39 -1.83 1.28 3.52
C ALA A 39 -1.64 0.08 4.48
N LEU A 40 -0.76 0.18 5.47
CA LEU A 40 -0.56 -0.86 6.49
C LEU A 40 -1.79 -1.00 7.42
N ASP A 41 -2.38 0.12 7.82
CA ASP A 41 -3.58 0.14 8.65
C ASP A 41 -4.77 -0.50 7.92
N TRP A 42 -4.95 -0.14 6.64
CA TRP A 42 -6.00 -0.69 5.80
C TRP A 42 -5.77 -2.16 5.50
N ALA A 43 -4.53 -2.57 5.24
CA ALA A 43 -4.20 -3.98 5.10
C ALA A 43 -4.56 -4.80 6.34
N THR A 44 -4.30 -4.26 7.53
CA THR A 44 -4.67 -4.92 8.79
C THR A 44 -6.19 -5.03 8.96
N LYS A 45 -6.94 -3.98 8.60
CA LYS A 45 -8.42 -3.98 8.66
C LYS A 45 -9.02 -4.95 7.65
N SER A 46 -8.58 -4.87 6.39
CA SER A 46 -9.08 -5.70 5.29
C SER A 46 -8.72 -7.18 5.47
N SER A 47 -7.51 -7.50 5.94
CA SER A 47 -7.14 -8.89 6.20
C SER A 47 -8.03 -9.52 7.27
N ARG A 48 -8.32 -8.78 8.35
CA ARG A 48 -9.25 -9.21 9.41
C ARG A 48 -10.66 -9.39 8.87
N ARG A 49 -11.16 -8.44 8.08
CA ARG A 49 -12.49 -8.49 7.46
C ARG A 49 -12.66 -9.72 6.55
N LEU A 50 -11.60 -10.12 5.85
CA LEU A 50 -11.61 -11.26 4.92
C LEU A 50 -11.19 -12.59 5.57
N GLY A 51 -10.91 -12.62 6.88
CA GLY A 51 -10.44 -13.83 7.57
C GLY A 51 -9.07 -14.34 7.07
N LYS A 52 -8.23 -13.47 6.51
CA LYS A 52 -6.89 -13.80 5.99
C LYS A 52 -5.81 -13.31 6.94
N SER A 53 -4.66 -14.00 6.97
CA SER A 53 -3.46 -13.42 7.57
C SER A 53 -3.04 -12.17 6.80
N ARG A 54 -2.41 -11.22 7.49
CA ARG A 54 -1.96 -9.96 6.88
C ARG A 54 -1.05 -10.19 5.68
N ARG A 55 -0.11 -11.14 5.79
CA ARG A 55 0.74 -11.58 4.67
C ARG A 55 -0.07 -12.09 3.48
N LYS A 56 -1.02 -13.02 3.69
CA LYS A 56 -1.87 -13.56 2.61
C LYS A 56 -2.69 -12.48 1.92
N PHE A 57 -3.12 -11.47 2.67
CA PHE A 57 -3.80 -10.31 2.10
C PHE A 57 -2.84 -9.44 1.27
N LEU A 58 -1.68 -9.07 1.81
CA LEU A 58 -0.73 -8.17 1.15
C LEU A 58 -0.18 -8.72 -0.16
N ILE A 59 0.02 -10.04 -0.27
CA ILE A 59 0.50 -10.67 -1.52
C ILE A 59 -0.60 -10.91 -2.56
N SER A 60 -1.85 -10.50 -2.28
CA SER A 60 -2.97 -10.63 -3.23
C SER A 60 -3.22 -9.32 -3.98
N SER A 61 -3.99 -9.40 -5.07
CA SER A 61 -4.42 -8.22 -5.83
C SER A 61 -5.23 -7.24 -4.97
N CYS A 62 -6.04 -7.74 -4.03
CA CYS A 62 -6.71 -6.89 -3.04
C CYS A 62 -5.72 -6.08 -2.17
N GLY A 63 -4.57 -6.68 -1.83
CA GLY A 63 -3.51 -6.02 -1.09
C GLY A 63 -2.86 -4.88 -1.88
N ALA A 64 -2.61 -5.10 -3.17
CA ALA A 64 -2.14 -4.06 -4.08
C ALA A 64 -3.18 -2.94 -4.23
N ALA A 65 -4.44 -3.29 -4.52
CA ALA A 65 -5.54 -2.33 -4.64
C ALA A 65 -5.72 -1.48 -3.38
N SER A 66 -5.75 -2.12 -2.20
CA SER A 66 -5.84 -1.43 -0.91
C SER A 66 -4.67 -0.47 -0.66
N SER A 67 -3.47 -0.80 -1.15
CA SER A 67 -2.29 0.07 -1.02
C SER A 67 -2.42 1.30 -1.94
N LEU A 68 -2.84 1.09 -3.20
CA LEU A 68 -3.07 2.18 -4.15
C LEU A 68 -4.17 3.15 -3.70
N LEU A 69 -5.27 2.62 -3.17
CA LEU A 69 -6.36 3.42 -2.63
C LEU A 69 -5.93 4.23 -1.40
N ALA A 70 -5.09 3.67 -0.53
CA ALA A 70 -4.51 4.41 0.60
C ALA A 70 -3.62 5.57 0.14
N LEU A 71 -2.85 5.38 -0.94
CA LEU A 71 -2.06 6.44 -1.56
C LEU A 71 -2.96 7.54 -2.16
N ASN A 72 -4.04 7.16 -2.86
CA ASN A 72 -5.04 8.12 -3.34
C ASN A 72 -5.61 8.95 -2.20
N HIS A 73 -5.99 8.31 -1.09
CA HIS A 73 -6.55 8.97 0.08
C HIS A 73 -5.54 9.96 0.70
N ALA A 74 -4.28 9.54 0.90
CA ALA A 74 -3.23 10.43 1.40
C ALA A 74 -3.00 11.62 0.44
N ASN A 75 -2.98 11.38 -0.87
CA ASN A 75 -2.82 12.43 -1.86
C ASN A 75 -3.95 13.46 -1.82
N ALA A 76 -5.19 12.97 -1.79
CA ALA A 76 -6.37 13.82 -1.71
C ALA A 76 -6.36 14.69 -0.44
N TYR A 77 -6.00 14.10 0.72
CA TYR A 77 -5.87 14.83 1.99
C TYR A 77 -4.86 15.99 1.90
N HIS A 78 -3.77 15.81 1.15
CA HIS A 78 -2.74 16.83 0.92
C HIS A 78 -3.01 17.73 -0.30
N ASN A 79 -4.24 17.75 -0.83
CA ASN A 79 -4.64 18.51 -2.03
C ASN A 79 -3.79 18.20 -3.28
N ARG A 80 -3.18 17.02 -3.36
CA ARG A 80 -2.42 16.55 -4.53
C ARG A 80 -3.34 15.76 -5.45
N ARG A 81 -4.15 16.47 -6.24
CA ARG A 81 -5.21 15.90 -7.10
C ARG A 81 -4.87 15.84 -8.59
N GLY A 82 -3.61 16.13 -8.96
CA GLY A 82 -3.16 16.13 -10.37
C GLY A 82 -3.08 14.73 -11.02
N GLY A 83 -3.24 13.67 -10.23
CA GLY A 83 -3.32 12.28 -10.70
C GLY A 83 -3.78 11.36 -9.58
N PHE A 84 -4.34 10.21 -9.95
CA PHE A 84 -4.79 9.18 -9.02
C PHE A 84 -4.64 7.80 -9.68
N PHE A 85 -4.61 6.76 -8.85
CA PHE A 85 -4.70 5.38 -9.32
C PHE A 85 -6.16 5.05 -9.58
N ASP A 86 -6.51 4.70 -10.81
CA ASP A 86 -7.87 4.30 -11.18
C ASP A 86 -8.15 2.87 -10.70
N VAL A 87 -8.54 2.77 -9.43
CA VAL A 87 -8.83 1.51 -8.73
C VAL A 87 -10.19 1.66 -8.08
N ARG A 88 -11.08 0.70 -8.34
CA ARG A 88 -12.40 0.64 -7.71
C ARG A 88 -12.27 0.36 -6.21
N GLU A 89 -13.10 0.99 -5.39
CA GLU A 89 -13.02 0.84 -3.93
C GLU A 89 -13.24 -0.62 -3.49
N GLU A 90 -14.16 -1.33 -4.14
CA GLU A 90 -14.45 -2.73 -3.86
C GLU A 90 -13.25 -3.66 -4.14
N SER A 91 -12.32 -3.26 -5.01
CA SER A 91 -11.11 -4.06 -5.30
C SER A 91 -10.22 -4.25 -4.07
N ALA A 92 -10.34 -3.44 -3.02
CA ALA A 92 -9.64 -3.68 -1.77
C ALA A 92 -10.13 -4.94 -1.02
N LEU A 93 -11.33 -5.44 -1.35
CA LEU A 93 -12.00 -6.52 -0.62
C LEU A 93 -12.54 -7.65 -1.52
N ASP A 94 -12.80 -7.38 -2.79
CA ASP A 94 -13.26 -8.36 -3.76
C ASP A 94 -12.14 -8.77 -4.73
N ASN A 95 -11.85 -10.07 -4.76
CA ASN A 95 -10.83 -10.65 -5.61
C ASN A 95 -11.20 -10.56 -7.10
N HIS A 96 -12.48 -10.68 -7.45
CA HIS A 96 -12.89 -10.61 -8.85
C HIS A 96 -12.66 -9.19 -9.39
N SER A 97 -13.13 -8.18 -8.67
CA SER A 97 -12.89 -6.78 -8.98
C SER A 97 -11.40 -6.42 -9.01
N ALA A 98 -10.59 -7.01 -8.13
CA ALA A 98 -9.15 -6.74 -8.05
C ALA A 98 -8.31 -7.38 -9.17
N ASN A 99 -8.83 -8.41 -9.84
CA ASN A 99 -8.14 -9.13 -10.91
C ASN A 99 -8.63 -8.79 -12.33
N ALA A 100 -9.67 -7.95 -12.41
CA ALA A 100 -10.29 -7.54 -13.67
C ALA A 100 -9.44 -6.54 -14.46
#